data_AF-A0A3D4CPK9-F1
#
_entry.id   AF-A0A3D4CPK9-F1
#
_cell.length_a   1.000
_cell.length_b   1.000
_cell.length_c   1.000
_cell.angle_alpha   90.00
_cell.angle_beta   90.00
_cell.angle_gamma   90.00
#
_symmetry.space_group_name_H-M   'P 1'
#
loop_
_entity.id
_entity.type
_entity.pdbx_description
1 polymer ?
#
loop_
_entity_poly.entity_id
_entity_poly.type
_entity_poly.pdbx_seq_one_letter_code
_entity_poly.pdbx_strand_id
1 'polypeptide(L)'
;MRTSTKEGEHSLLNFAERYKKELDGLNLPPDIVVASGSEIKVNAVKEALRFLFPGREFRFRAISVSSEINEQPVGNETITGAENRLKNAEAKWTDEAPKSALFISIENGLFEEKIRGDTRWVDKAVVVIKLPDGRMASFVSGGVIFPKEAVEATSAKSNAGFKSNIVGTTLVEMGFVKNKQDPQSDLTRGAFTRNQQMVGAIMGALIRAGG
;
A
#
# COMPACT_ATOMS: atom_id res chain seq x y z
N MET A 1 23.53 21.95 1.21
CA MET A 1 22.54 20.94 0.80
C MET A 1 21.43 20.89 1.86
N ARG A 2 20.50 21.86 1.84
CA ARG A 2 19.33 21.96 2.74
C ARG A 2 18.27 22.83 2.04
N THR A 3 17.62 22.29 1.01
CA THR A 3 16.52 22.97 0.30
C THR A 3 15.34 22.06 -0.04
N SER A 4 15.46 20.72 0.06
CA SER A 4 14.41 19.81 -0.40
C SER A 4 13.24 19.61 0.58
N THR A 5 13.36 19.99 1.86
CA THR A 5 12.29 19.76 2.84
C THR A 5 11.15 20.77 2.73
N LYS A 6 11.45 22.05 2.46
CA LYS A 6 10.43 23.11 2.38
C LYS A 6 9.52 22.99 1.16
N GLU A 7 10.06 22.59 0.00
CA GLU A 7 9.26 22.41 -1.23
C GLU A 7 8.35 21.17 -1.13
N GLY A 8 8.85 20.09 -0.52
CA GLY A 8 8.07 18.87 -0.27
C GLY A 8 6.89 19.12 0.68
N GLU A 9 7.13 19.81 1.80
CA GLU A 9 6.08 20.18 2.76
C GLU A 9 5.03 21.13 2.16
N HIS A 10 5.45 22.07 1.29
CA HIS A 10 4.53 23.00 0.64
C HIS A 10 3.65 22.32 -0.42
N SER A 11 4.22 21.40 -1.22
CA SER A 11 3.44 20.57 -2.17
C SER A 11 2.40 19.70 -1.47
N LEU A 12 2.75 19.22 -0.28
CA LEU A 12 1.92 18.37 0.55
C LEU A 12 0.77 19.19 1.16
N LEU A 13 1.02 20.35 1.78
CA LEU A 13 -0.06 21.22 2.27
C LEU A 13 -1.07 21.60 1.16
N ASN A 14 -0.58 21.91 -0.04
CA ASN A 14 -1.44 22.19 -1.20
C ASN A 14 -2.29 20.99 -1.62
N PHE A 15 -1.79 19.76 -1.44
CA PHE A 15 -2.55 18.55 -1.72
C PHE A 15 -3.70 18.38 -0.71
N ALA A 16 -3.44 18.49 0.60
CA ALA A 16 -4.48 18.34 1.61
C ALA A 16 -5.58 19.41 1.45
N GLU A 17 -5.20 20.66 1.18
CA GLU A 17 -6.16 21.74 0.93
C GLU A 17 -6.98 21.52 -0.36
N ARG A 18 -6.37 20.95 -1.42
CA ARG A 18 -7.09 20.62 -2.65
C ARG A 18 -8.23 19.63 -2.44
N TYR A 19 -8.05 18.67 -1.53
CA TYR A 19 -9.03 17.60 -1.24
C TYR A 19 -9.72 17.79 0.10
N LYS A 20 -9.69 19.00 0.65
CA LYS A 20 -10.22 19.32 1.98
C LYS A 20 -11.69 18.91 2.11
N LYS A 21 -12.51 19.16 1.07
CA LYS A 21 -13.93 18.84 1.08
C LYS A 21 -14.20 17.34 1.25
N GLU A 22 -13.50 16.51 0.46
CA GLU A 22 -13.61 15.06 0.54
C GLU A 22 -13.11 14.56 1.91
N LEU A 23 -11.98 15.09 2.38
CA LEU A 23 -11.36 14.69 3.65
C LEU A 23 -12.20 15.11 4.87
N ASP A 24 -12.81 16.30 4.85
CA ASP A 24 -13.69 16.79 5.92
C ASP A 24 -15.00 16.00 5.97
N GLY A 25 -15.45 15.45 4.83
CA GLY A 25 -16.57 14.51 4.74
C GLY A 25 -16.30 13.16 5.41
N LEU A 26 -15.02 12.82 5.66
CA LEU A 26 -14.65 11.61 6.37
C LEU A 26 -14.76 11.82 7.88
N ASN A 27 -15.85 11.34 8.48
CA ASN A 27 -15.94 11.18 9.94
C ASN A 27 -15.09 9.99 10.42
N LEU A 28 -13.76 10.08 10.25
CA LEU A 28 -12.85 9.01 10.65
C LEU A 28 -12.88 8.83 12.17
N PRO A 29 -12.89 7.60 12.68
CA PRO A 29 -12.73 7.35 14.10
C PRO A 29 -11.27 7.50 14.54
N PRO A 30 -11.03 7.66 15.85
CA PRO A 30 -9.66 7.69 16.39
C PRO A 30 -8.97 6.31 16.31
N ASP A 31 -9.71 5.19 16.38
CA ASP A 31 -9.11 3.86 16.29
C ASP A 31 -8.96 3.41 14.83
N ILE A 32 -7.71 3.11 14.45
CA ILE A 32 -7.29 2.70 13.12
C ILE A 32 -6.75 1.28 13.20
N VAL A 33 -7.39 0.35 12.50
CA VAL A 33 -6.95 -1.03 12.37
C VAL A 33 -6.20 -1.19 11.06
N VAL A 34 -4.94 -1.59 11.14
CA VAL A 34 -4.12 -1.94 9.99
C VAL A 34 -4.09 -3.47 9.87
N ALA A 35 -4.64 -4.00 8.79
CA ALA A 35 -4.76 -5.44 8.52
C ALA A 35 -3.42 -6.04 8.04
N SER A 36 -2.33 -5.79 8.78
CA SER A 36 -1.00 -6.30 8.50
C SER A 36 -0.15 -6.35 9.76
N GLY A 37 0.73 -7.34 9.86
CA GLY A 37 1.82 -7.38 10.85
C GLY A 37 3.10 -6.66 10.40
N SER A 38 3.14 -6.07 9.20
CA SER A 38 4.34 -5.40 8.67
C SER A 38 4.48 -3.98 9.24
N GLU A 39 5.58 -3.72 9.94
CA GLU A 39 5.87 -2.38 10.49
C GLU A 39 5.94 -1.30 9.40
N ILE A 40 6.50 -1.63 8.23
CA ILE A 40 6.59 -0.70 7.09
C ILE A 40 5.19 -0.29 6.61
N LYS A 41 4.23 -1.22 6.54
CA LYS A 41 2.84 -0.93 6.18
C LYS A 41 2.15 -0.09 7.27
N VAL A 42 2.33 -0.43 8.53
CA VAL A 42 1.77 0.32 9.66
C VAL A 42 2.30 1.76 9.69
N ASN A 43 3.60 1.94 9.46
CA ASN A 43 4.22 3.26 9.42
C ASN A 43 3.75 4.10 8.23
N ALA A 44 3.54 3.49 7.06
CA ALA A 44 2.94 4.19 5.92
C ALA A 44 1.52 4.72 6.23
N VAL A 45 0.69 3.94 6.93
CA VAL A 45 -0.64 4.39 7.38
C VAL A 45 -0.53 5.57 8.35
N LYS A 46 0.37 5.47 9.34
CA LYS A 46 0.63 6.56 10.30
C LYS A 46 1.06 7.84 9.58
N GLU A 47 1.99 7.72 8.63
CA GLU A 47 2.51 8.84 7.87
C GLU A 47 1.41 9.49 7.03
N ALA A 48 0.63 8.70 6.29
CA ALA A 48 -0.47 9.20 5.47
C ALA A 48 -1.53 9.93 6.32
N LEU A 49 -1.95 9.37 7.45
CA LEU A 49 -2.94 10.01 8.32
C LEU A 49 -2.39 11.27 9.00
N ARG A 50 -1.14 11.26 9.46
CA ARG A 50 -0.49 12.46 10.00
C ARG A 50 -0.40 13.57 8.96
N PHE A 51 -0.13 13.20 7.71
CA PHE A 51 -0.06 14.15 6.61
C PHE A 51 -1.43 14.76 6.28
N LEU A 52 -2.48 13.94 6.15
CA LEU A 52 -3.82 14.41 5.80
C LEU A 52 -4.53 15.12 6.97
N PHE A 53 -4.19 14.75 8.21
CA PHE A 53 -4.86 15.24 9.41
C PHE A 53 -3.86 15.65 10.51
N PRO A 54 -3.04 16.70 10.28
CA PRO A 54 -1.89 17.04 11.12
C PRO A 54 -2.22 17.43 12.58
N GLY A 55 -3.49 17.67 12.92
CA GLY A 55 -3.94 17.96 14.28
C GLY A 55 -4.77 16.85 14.94
N ARG A 56 -4.93 15.69 14.28
CA ARG A 56 -5.75 14.59 14.79
C ARG A 56 -4.89 13.49 15.38
N GLU A 57 -5.27 13.05 16.58
CA GLU A 57 -4.65 11.88 17.21
C GLU A 57 -5.39 10.60 16.82
N PHE A 58 -4.61 9.59 16.45
CA PHE A 58 -5.11 8.27 16.07
C PHE A 58 -4.43 7.18 16.90
N ARG A 59 -5.20 6.15 17.28
CA ARG A 59 -4.71 4.95 17.93
C ARG A 59 -4.61 3.83 16.89
N PHE A 60 -3.39 3.36 16.65
CA PHE A 60 -3.12 2.35 15.64
C PHE A 60 -3.06 0.95 16.26
N ARG A 61 -3.76 0.01 15.66
CA ARG A 61 -3.68 -1.41 16.02
C ARG A 61 -3.37 -2.23 14.78
N ALA A 62 -2.25 -2.94 14.82
CA ALA A 62 -1.83 -3.84 13.76
C ALA A 62 -2.39 -5.23 14.05
N ILE A 63 -3.15 -5.81 13.12
CA ILE A 63 -3.66 -7.17 13.24
C ILE A 63 -3.01 -8.02 12.15
N SER A 64 -2.23 -9.01 12.58
CA SER A 64 -1.63 -9.98 11.66
C SER A 64 -2.68 -10.97 11.18
N VAL A 65 -2.94 -10.95 9.86
CA VAL A 65 -3.94 -11.75 9.16
C VAL A 65 -3.42 -12.23 7.82
N SER A 66 -3.92 -13.38 7.36
CA SER A 66 -3.60 -13.93 6.04
C SER A 66 -4.31 -13.15 4.94
N SER A 67 -3.68 -13.04 3.77
CA SER A 67 -4.32 -12.59 2.53
C SER A 67 -4.97 -13.74 1.75
N GLU A 68 -4.68 -14.99 2.11
CA GLU A 68 -5.25 -16.20 1.48
C GLU A 68 -4.97 -16.34 -0.02
N ILE A 69 -3.88 -15.72 -0.47
CA ILE A 69 -3.41 -15.72 -1.86
C ILE A 69 -1.92 -16.08 -1.91
N ASN A 70 -1.34 -16.12 -3.11
CA ASN A 70 0.09 -16.35 -3.32
C ASN A 70 0.98 -15.32 -2.60
N GLU A 71 2.21 -15.71 -2.24
CA GLU A 71 3.19 -14.78 -1.65
C GLU A 71 3.56 -13.61 -2.57
N GLN A 72 3.56 -13.84 -3.89
CA GLN A 72 3.65 -12.79 -4.90
C GLN A 72 2.32 -12.66 -5.65
N PRO A 73 1.44 -11.73 -5.23
CA PRO A 73 0.19 -11.48 -5.90
C PRO A 73 0.41 -10.92 -7.31
N VAL A 74 -0.43 -11.35 -8.26
CA VAL A 74 -0.43 -10.86 -9.64
C VAL A 74 -1.82 -10.36 -10.05
N GLY A 75 -1.87 -9.14 -10.57
CA GLY A 75 -3.09 -8.51 -11.08
C GLY A 75 -4.18 -8.42 -10.01
N ASN A 76 -5.38 -8.91 -10.37
CA ASN A 76 -6.57 -8.85 -9.50
C ASN A 76 -6.40 -9.64 -8.20
N GLU A 77 -5.51 -10.65 -8.16
CA GLU A 77 -5.21 -11.39 -6.93
C GLU A 77 -4.75 -10.43 -5.82
N THR A 78 -4.01 -9.37 -6.17
CA THR A 78 -3.57 -8.34 -5.22
C THR A 78 -4.73 -7.61 -4.54
N ILE A 79 -5.81 -7.36 -5.28
CA ILE A 79 -7.02 -6.71 -4.76
C ILE A 79 -7.73 -7.67 -3.83
N THR A 80 -7.93 -8.92 -4.26
CA THR A 80 -8.53 -9.98 -3.43
C THR A 80 -7.76 -10.17 -2.13
N GLY A 81 -6.42 -10.17 -2.18
CA GLY A 81 -5.59 -10.27 -0.98
C GLY A 81 -5.81 -9.12 0.01
N ALA A 82 -5.94 -7.89 -0.49
CA ALA A 82 -6.23 -6.73 0.34
C ALA A 82 -7.63 -6.81 0.98
N GLU A 83 -8.65 -7.27 0.25
CA GLU A 83 -10.01 -7.47 0.75
C GLU A 83 -10.08 -8.60 1.80
N ASN A 84 -9.43 -9.73 1.53
CA ASN A 84 -9.33 -10.86 2.45
C ASN A 84 -8.67 -10.44 3.77
N ARG A 85 -7.61 -9.63 3.72
CA ARG A 85 -6.97 -9.07 4.92
C ARG A 85 -7.95 -8.23 5.73
N LEU A 86 -8.74 -7.35 5.11
CA LEU A 86 -9.74 -6.56 5.83
C LEU A 86 -10.77 -7.45 6.53
N LYS A 87 -11.36 -8.39 5.79
CA LYS A 87 -12.35 -9.33 6.31
C LYS A 87 -11.80 -10.12 7.49
N ASN A 88 -10.58 -10.63 7.37
CA ASN A 88 -9.93 -11.40 8.42
C ASN A 88 -9.56 -10.55 9.63
N ALA A 89 -9.18 -9.28 9.43
CA ALA A 89 -8.90 -8.36 10.52
C ALA A 89 -10.16 -7.99 11.28
N GLU A 90 -11.27 -7.76 10.58
CA GLU A 90 -12.59 -7.52 11.16
C GLU A 90 -13.08 -8.72 11.97
N ALA A 91 -12.95 -9.95 11.43
CA ALA A 91 -13.33 -11.15 12.16
C ALA A 91 -12.51 -11.38 13.46
N LYS A 92 -11.26 -10.91 13.49
CA LYS A 92 -10.40 -10.93 14.69
C LYS A 92 -10.64 -9.74 15.64
N TRP A 93 -11.33 -8.71 15.18
CA TRP A 93 -11.68 -7.53 15.97
C TRP A 93 -12.91 -7.85 16.83
N THR A 94 -12.68 -8.43 18.01
CA THR A 94 -13.74 -8.87 18.93
C THR A 94 -14.34 -7.72 19.76
N ASP A 95 -15.46 -8.02 20.44
CA ASP A 95 -16.40 -7.09 21.09
C ASP A 95 -15.86 -6.09 22.13
N GLU A 96 -14.60 -6.21 22.57
CA GLU A 96 -13.97 -5.25 23.49
C GLU A 96 -13.37 -4.02 22.78
N ALA A 97 -13.35 -4.06 21.46
CA ALA A 97 -12.78 -3.02 20.66
C ALA A 97 -13.88 -2.08 20.13
N PRO A 98 -13.63 -0.77 19.98
CA PRO A 98 -14.69 0.15 19.58
C PRO A 98 -15.30 -0.29 18.25
N LYS A 99 -16.63 -0.43 18.24
CA LYS A 99 -17.43 -0.86 17.07
C LYS A 99 -17.24 0.04 15.84
N SER A 100 -16.62 1.20 16.01
CA SER A 100 -16.40 2.21 14.99
C SER A 100 -14.90 2.41 14.71
N ALA A 101 -14.18 1.41 14.22
CA ALA A 101 -12.80 1.56 13.76
C ALA A 101 -12.74 1.75 12.23
N LEU A 102 -11.71 2.47 11.75
CA LEU A 102 -11.34 2.49 10.34
C LEU A 102 -10.42 1.31 10.08
N PHE A 103 -10.76 0.44 9.13
CA PHE A 103 -9.88 -0.65 8.73
C PHE A 103 -9.16 -0.30 7.43
N ILE A 104 -7.86 -0.56 7.39
CA ILE A 104 -7.00 -0.31 6.23
C ILE A 104 -6.18 -1.57 5.95
N SER A 105 -6.22 -2.05 4.72
CA SER A 105 -5.29 -3.06 4.21
C SER A 105 -4.43 -2.48 3.09
N ILE A 106 -3.21 -3.00 2.98
CA ILE A 106 -2.27 -2.65 1.92
C ILE A 106 -1.71 -3.96 1.40
N GLU A 107 -1.80 -4.20 0.10
CA GLU A 107 -1.17 -5.33 -0.57
C GLU A 107 -0.39 -4.84 -1.78
N ASN A 108 0.84 -5.33 -1.94
CA ASN A 108 1.64 -5.02 -3.11
C ASN A 108 1.62 -6.23 -4.04
N GLY A 109 1.57 -5.96 -5.34
CA GLY A 109 1.53 -7.01 -6.35
C GLY A 109 1.99 -6.51 -7.70
N LEU A 110 2.22 -7.45 -8.61
CA LEU A 110 2.67 -7.17 -9.97
C LEU A 110 1.49 -7.11 -10.93
N PHE A 111 1.49 -6.09 -11.77
CA PHE A 111 0.47 -5.89 -12.79
C PHE A 111 1.14 -5.96 -14.16
N GLU A 112 0.54 -6.73 -15.07
CA GLU A 112 0.95 -6.70 -16.46
C GLU A 112 0.30 -5.49 -17.14
N GLU A 113 1.10 -4.62 -17.74
CA GLU A 113 0.62 -3.42 -18.43
C GLU A 113 1.22 -3.28 -19.82
N LYS A 114 0.43 -2.77 -20.76
CA LYS A 114 0.90 -2.37 -22.09
C LYS A 114 1.44 -0.95 -22.05
N ILE A 115 2.76 -0.81 -22.05
CA ILE A 115 3.45 0.48 -22.06
C ILE A 115 4.18 0.61 -23.39
N ARG A 116 3.74 1.56 -24.23
CA ARG A 116 4.30 1.82 -25.57
C ARG A 116 4.32 0.58 -26.49
N GLY A 117 3.31 -0.28 -26.37
CA GLY A 117 3.18 -1.52 -27.16
C GLY A 117 3.80 -2.76 -26.51
N ASP A 118 4.69 -2.59 -25.52
CA ASP A 118 5.32 -3.70 -24.81
C ASP A 118 4.54 -4.09 -23.56
N THR A 119 4.44 -5.40 -23.30
CA THR A 119 4.07 -5.90 -21.97
C THR A 119 5.19 -5.60 -20.99
N ARG A 120 4.87 -4.91 -19.89
CA ARG A 120 5.76 -4.61 -18.77
C ARG A 120 5.11 -5.06 -17.47
N TRP A 121 5.95 -5.51 -16.52
CA TRP A 121 5.53 -5.83 -15.16
C TRP A 121 5.70 -4.61 -14.28
N VAL A 122 4.63 -4.19 -13.62
CA VAL A 122 4.59 -2.97 -12.81
C VAL A 122 4.22 -3.36 -11.38
N ASP A 123 5.11 -3.10 -10.43
CA ASP A 123 4.80 -3.26 -9.01
C ASP A 123 3.93 -2.09 -8.53
N LYS A 124 2.80 -2.41 -7.90
CA LYS A 124 1.84 -1.45 -7.38
C LYS A 124 1.42 -1.80 -5.96
N ALA A 125 1.03 -0.78 -5.20
CA ALA A 125 0.30 -0.91 -3.95
C ALA A 125 -1.21 -0.83 -4.22
N VAL A 126 -1.96 -1.80 -3.72
CA VAL A 126 -3.41 -1.77 -3.58
C VAL A 126 -3.74 -1.46 -2.14
N VAL A 127 -4.57 -0.45 -1.93
CA VAL A 127 -5.12 -0.12 -0.62
C VAL A 127 -6.62 -0.32 -0.68
N VAL A 128 -7.16 -0.99 0.33
CA VAL A 128 -8.60 -1.07 0.56
C VAL A 128 -8.87 -0.53 1.96
N ILE A 129 -9.87 0.33 2.08
CA ILE A 129 -10.32 0.88 3.34
C ILE A 129 -11.78 0.53 3.58
N LYS A 130 -12.14 0.28 4.83
CA LYS A 130 -13.52 0.09 5.28
C LYS A 130 -13.80 1.07 6.41
N LEU A 131 -14.78 1.94 6.19
CA LEU A 131 -15.26 2.91 7.15
C LEU A 131 -16.18 2.26 8.20
N PRO A 132 -16.40 2.90 9.37
CA PRO A 132 -17.31 2.42 10.40
C PRO A 132 -18.76 2.19 9.92
N ASP A 133 -19.21 2.95 8.93
CA ASP A 133 -20.54 2.83 8.33
C ASP A 133 -20.64 1.69 7.29
N GLY A 134 -19.56 0.93 7.11
CA GLY A 134 -19.48 -0.19 6.18
C GLY A 134 -19.09 0.20 4.76
N ARG A 135 -19.01 1.51 4.42
CA ARG A 135 -18.54 1.93 3.09
C ARG A 135 -17.10 1.47 2.88
N MET A 136 -16.82 1.04 1.66
CA MET A 136 -15.49 0.62 1.24
C MET A 136 -14.99 1.51 0.10
N ALA A 137 -13.71 1.79 0.11
CA ALA A 137 -13.02 2.41 -1.02
C ALA A 137 -11.70 1.70 -1.27
N SER A 138 -11.27 1.68 -2.52
CA SER A 138 -9.99 1.13 -2.90
C SER A 138 -9.24 2.04 -3.85
N PHE A 139 -7.91 1.93 -3.80
CA PHE A 139 -7.01 2.66 -4.67
C PHE A 139 -5.85 1.76 -5.08
N VAL A 140 -5.53 1.80 -6.37
CA VAL A 140 -4.36 1.13 -6.93
C VAL A 140 -3.37 2.23 -7.33
N SER A 141 -2.15 2.16 -6.78
CA SER A 141 -1.15 3.19 -6.98
C SER A 141 -0.61 3.25 -8.42
N GLY A 142 0.10 4.33 -8.74
CA GLY A 142 1.14 4.26 -9.76
C GLY A 142 2.22 3.24 -9.38
N GLY A 143 3.09 2.87 -10.30
CA GLY A 143 4.02 1.77 -10.06
C GLY A 143 5.40 1.94 -10.64
N VAL A 144 6.27 1.00 -10.27
CA VAL A 144 7.64 0.91 -10.76
C VAL A 144 7.74 -0.32 -11.65
N ILE A 145 8.31 -0.14 -12.84
CA ILE A 145 8.54 -1.23 -13.77
C ILE A 145 9.62 -2.15 -13.20
N PHE A 146 9.29 -3.42 -13.03
CA PHE A 146 10.25 -4.44 -12.64
C PHE A 146 10.89 -5.07 -13.88
N PRO A 147 12.20 -5.38 -13.84
CA PRO A 147 12.89 -6.15 -14.88
C PRO A 147 12.15 -7.45 -15.20
N LYS A 148 11.87 -7.66 -16.49
CA LYS A 148 11.09 -8.81 -16.97
C LYS A 148 11.79 -10.13 -16.62
N GLU A 149 13.11 -10.14 -16.74
CA GLU A 149 13.97 -11.30 -16.49
C GLU A 149 13.86 -11.76 -15.02
N ALA A 150 13.75 -10.83 -14.08
CA ALA A 150 13.56 -11.16 -12.67
C ALA A 150 12.18 -11.76 -12.40
N VAL A 151 11.13 -11.20 -13.02
CA VAL A 151 9.76 -11.71 -12.88
C VAL A 151 9.64 -13.11 -13.48
N GLU A 152 10.18 -13.33 -14.68
CA GLU A 152 10.19 -14.64 -15.34
C GLU A 152 11.01 -15.66 -14.56
N ALA A 153 12.19 -15.27 -14.06
CA ALA A 153 13.01 -16.14 -13.22
C ALA A 153 12.29 -16.55 -11.93
N THR A 154 11.58 -15.63 -11.27
CA THR A 154 10.75 -15.96 -10.10
C THR A 154 9.61 -16.91 -10.48
N SER A 155 8.90 -16.64 -11.57
CA SER A 155 7.80 -17.50 -12.04
C SER A 155 8.27 -18.92 -12.39
N ALA A 156 9.50 -19.06 -12.88
CA ALA A 156 10.08 -20.34 -13.27
C ALA A 156 10.70 -21.13 -12.11
N LYS A 157 10.73 -20.60 -10.87
CA LYS A 157 11.32 -21.33 -9.74
C LYS A 157 10.54 -22.61 -9.45
N SER A 158 11.25 -23.73 -9.41
CA SER A 158 10.68 -25.09 -9.23
C SER A 158 10.01 -25.30 -7.87
N ASN A 159 10.34 -24.50 -6.87
CA ASN A 159 9.75 -24.50 -5.53
C ASN A 159 8.38 -23.78 -5.45
N ALA A 160 7.57 -23.85 -6.51
CA ALA A 160 6.20 -23.30 -6.64
C ALA A 160 6.03 -21.85 -7.17
N GLY A 161 7.02 -21.28 -7.87
CA GLY A 161 6.87 -19.99 -8.56
C GLY A 161 6.38 -18.87 -7.64
N PHE A 162 5.39 -18.08 -8.07
CA PHE A 162 4.82 -16.97 -7.27
C PHE A 162 4.10 -17.41 -5.99
N LYS A 163 3.76 -18.68 -5.84
CA LYS A 163 3.05 -19.17 -4.64
C LYS A 163 3.87 -18.97 -3.37
N SER A 164 5.19 -19.11 -3.46
CA SER A 164 6.14 -19.19 -2.33
C SER A 164 7.41 -18.35 -2.57
N ASN A 165 7.45 -17.59 -3.67
CA ASN A 165 8.58 -16.74 -3.99
C ASN A 165 8.10 -15.34 -4.36
N ILE A 166 8.81 -14.34 -3.85
CA ILE A 166 8.59 -12.93 -4.15
C ILE A 166 9.66 -12.40 -5.10
N VAL A 167 9.27 -11.56 -6.06
CA VAL A 167 10.19 -11.02 -7.07
C VAL A 167 11.26 -10.12 -6.44
N GLY A 168 10.93 -9.43 -5.34
CA GLY A 168 11.91 -8.64 -4.58
C GLY A 168 13.15 -9.44 -4.16
N THR A 169 13.01 -10.72 -3.82
CA THR A 169 14.15 -11.58 -3.49
C THR A 169 14.99 -11.88 -4.74
N THR A 170 14.34 -12.22 -5.86
CA THR A 170 15.04 -12.48 -7.12
C THR A 170 15.74 -11.24 -7.67
N LEU A 171 15.18 -10.04 -7.49
CA LEU A 171 15.85 -8.79 -7.83
C LEU A 171 17.17 -8.61 -7.06
N VAL A 172 17.21 -9.00 -5.79
CA VAL A 172 18.45 -8.97 -5.00
C VAL A 172 19.44 -10.03 -5.50
N GLU A 173 18.97 -11.26 -5.71
CA GLU A 173 19.79 -12.37 -6.22
C GLU A 173 20.47 -12.03 -7.56
N MET A 174 19.76 -11.32 -8.44
CA MET A 174 20.26 -10.89 -9.76
C MET A 174 21.03 -9.56 -9.71
N GLY A 175 21.15 -8.93 -8.56
CA GLY A 175 21.89 -7.67 -8.39
C GLY A 175 21.20 -6.43 -8.95
N PHE A 176 19.90 -6.49 -9.25
CA PHE A 176 19.13 -5.32 -9.69
C PHE A 176 18.90 -4.33 -8.55
N VAL A 177 18.69 -4.83 -7.33
CA VAL A 177 18.39 -4.03 -6.14
C VAL A 177 19.20 -4.55 -4.96
N LYS A 178 19.40 -3.69 -3.96
CA LYS A 178 20.07 -4.04 -2.70
C LYS A 178 19.06 -4.40 -1.62
N ASN A 179 17.88 -3.78 -1.65
CA ASN A 179 16.86 -3.98 -0.62
C ASN A 179 15.57 -4.58 -1.22
N LYS A 180 15.30 -5.86 -0.94
CA LYS A 180 14.05 -6.53 -1.35
C LYS A 180 12.78 -5.89 -0.76
N GLN A 181 12.89 -5.14 0.33
CA GLN A 181 11.76 -4.46 0.98
C GLN A 181 11.50 -3.07 0.38
N ASP A 182 12.41 -2.53 -0.44
CA ASP A 182 12.23 -1.27 -1.16
C ASP A 182 12.92 -1.31 -2.54
N PRO A 183 12.56 -2.26 -3.41
CA PRO A 183 13.11 -2.34 -4.76
C PRO A 183 12.79 -1.07 -5.58
N GLN A 184 11.70 -0.38 -5.25
CA GLN A 184 11.27 0.86 -5.89
C GLN A 184 12.37 1.92 -5.81
N SER A 185 12.97 2.11 -4.63
CA SER A 185 14.04 3.09 -4.44
C SER A 185 15.26 2.78 -5.32
N ASP A 186 15.73 1.53 -5.33
CA ASP A 186 16.89 1.15 -6.14
C ASP A 186 16.61 1.27 -7.65
N LEU A 187 15.48 0.75 -8.11
CA LEU A 187 15.09 0.77 -9.53
C LEU A 187 14.84 2.20 -10.05
N THR A 188 14.47 3.13 -9.18
CA THR A 188 14.24 4.54 -9.52
C THR A 188 15.39 5.45 -9.11
N ARG A 189 16.52 4.89 -8.64
CA ARG A 189 17.70 5.65 -8.16
C ARG A 189 17.35 6.67 -7.06
N GLY A 190 16.44 6.28 -6.17
CA GLY A 190 15.96 7.07 -5.03
C GLY A 190 14.89 8.10 -5.36
N ALA A 191 14.44 8.20 -6.62
CA ALA A 191 13.40 9.15 -7.00
C ALA A 191 12.03 8.80 -6.42
N PHE A 192 11.76 7.52 -6.20
CA PHE A 192 10.50 7.03 -5.66
C PHE A 192 10.69 5.77 -4.80
N THR A 193 10.21 5.82 -3.57
CA THR A 193 10.36 4.73 -2.59
C THR A 193 9.06 3.95 -2.44
N ARG A 194 9.16 2.72 -1.92
CA ARG A 194 7.99 1.92 -1.54
C ARG A 194 7.10 2.63 -0.53
N ASN A 195 7.71 3.36 0.41
CA ASN A 195 6.95 4.11 1.39
C ASN A 195 6.10 5.20 0.72
N GLN A 196 6.69 5.98 -0.18
CA GLN A 196 5.96 7.00 -0.95
C GLN A 196 4.83 6.39 -1.78
N GLN A 197 5.05 5.22 -2.38
CA GLN A 197 4.03 4.48 -3.10
C GLN A 197 2.83 4.12 -2.22
N MET A 198 3.08 3.54 -1.04
CA MET A 198 2.01 3.15 -0.12
C MET A 198 1.30 4.38 0.46
N VAL A 199 2.04 5.39 0.91
CA VAL A 199 1.47 6.65 1.45
C VAL A 199 0.55 7.30 0.43
N GLY A 200 0.99 7.44 -0.83
CA GLY A 200 0.15 7.97 -1.91
C GLY A 200 -1.09 7.12 -2.18
N ALA A 201 -0.97 5.78 -2.12
CA ALA A 201 -2.11 4.88 -2.29
C ALA A 201 -3.14 5.00 -1.15
N ILE A 202 -2.68 5.12 0.09
CA ILE A 202 -3.54 5.31 1.27
C ILE A 202 -4.31 6.62 1.16
N MET A 203 -3.60 7.70 0.79
CA MET A 203 -4.21 9.01 0.58
C MET A 203 -5.27 8.97 -0.54
N GLY A 204 -4.96 8.32 -1.65
CA GLY A 204 -5.89 8.14 -2.76
C GLY A 204 -7.15 7.35 -2.35
N ALA A 205 -7.00 6.31 -1.53
CA ALA A 205 -8.13 5.54 -1.03
C ALA A 205 -9.02 6.37 -0.08
N LEU A 206 -8.42 7.15 0.82
CA LEU A 206 -9.15 8.03 1.74
C LEU A 206 -9.95 9.10 0.99
N ILE A 207 -9.33 9.78 0.03
CA ILE A 207 -10.02 10.79 -0.80
C ILE A 207 -11.23 10.16 -1.51
N ARG A 208 -11.08 8.95 -2.06
CA ARG A 208 -12.18 8.21 -2.70
C ARG A 208 -13.31 7.81 -1.76
N ALA A 209 -13.04 7.62 -0.47
CA ALA A 209 -14.10 7.34 0.51
C ALA A 209 -14.85 8.61 0.95
N GLY A 210 -14.26 9.78 0.73
CA GLY A 210 -14.83 11.07 1.14
C GLY A 210 -15.69 11.75 0.06
N GLY A 211 -15.46 11.43 -1.22
CA GLY A 211 -16.24 11.89 -2.37
C GLY A 211 -17.32 10.89 -2.77
#